data_AF-X0Y6V8-F1
#
_entry.id   AF-X0Y6V8-F1
#
_cell.length_a   1.000
_cell.length_b   1.000
_cell.length_c   1.000
_cell.angle_alpha   90.00
_cell.angle_beta   90.00
_cell.angle_gamma   90.00
#
_symmetry.space_group_name_H-M   'P 1'
#
loop_
_entity.id
_entity.type
_entity.pdbx_description
1 polymer ?
#
loop_
_entity_poly.entity_id
_entity_poly.type
_entity_poly.pdbx_seq_one_letter_code
_entity_poly.pdbx_strand_id
1 'polypeptide(L)'
;MRPTVYIETTIPSYYCDDRPGLAGDIARTRQWWDVERGDYECFISPVVLDELASGSYPTQAACLVLVEALPVLGIEPGVLEIAEAYRARRMMPEDPAADAIH
;
A
#
# COMPACT_ATOMS: atom_id res chain seq x y z
N MET A 1 -4.82 15.22 18.14
CA MET A 1 -4.05 14.73 16.97
C MET A 1 -4.69 13.44 16.52
N ARG A 2 -4.86 13.25 15.21
CA ARG A 2 -5.32 11.96 14.68
C ARG A 2 -4.14 10.99 14.62
N PRO A 3 -4.35 9.68 14.86
CA PRO A 3 -3.33 8.68 14.61
C PRO A 3 -2.93 8.66 13.13
N THR A 4 -1.65 8.35 12.86
CA THR A 4 -1.10 8.22 11.51
C THR A 4 -1.08 6.76 11.08
N VAL A 5 -1.41 6.49 9.82
CA VAL A 5 -1.35 5.14 9.21
C VAL A 5 -0.63 5.18 7.88
N TYR A 6 0.09 4.09 7.60
CA TYR A 6 0.67 3.83 6.30
C TYR A 6 -0.29 2.94 5.50
N ILE A 7 -0.60 3.34 4.28
CA ILE A 7 -1.46 2.60 3.36
C ILE A 7 -0.58 1.78 2.44
N GLU A 8 -0.54 0.48 2.67
CA GLU A 8 0.15 -0.48 1.82
C GLU A 8 -0.72 -0.86 0.59
N THR A 9 -0.10 -1.29 -0.51
CA THR A 9 -0.68 -1.58 -1.83
C THR A 9 -1.88 -2.52 -1.81
N THR A 10 -1.95 -3.44 -0.86
CA THR A 10 -3.07 -4.37 -0.69
C THR A 10 -4.40 -3.63 -0.43
N ILE A 11 -4.36 -2.49 0.27
CA ILE A 11 -5.57 -1.71 0.59
C ILE A 11 -6.25 -1.14 -0.68
N PRO A 12 -5.59 -0.31 -1.53
CA PRO A 12 -6.19 0.13 -2.78
C PRO A 12 -6.50 -1.02 -3.73
N SER A 13 -5.68 -2.07 -3.73
CA SER A 13 -5.93 -3.28 -4.55
C SER A 13 -7.25 -3.94 -4.19
N TYR A 14 -7.50 -4.24 -2.90
CA TYR A 14 -8.78 -4.81 -2.46
C TYR A 14 -9.94 -3.84 -2.59
N TYR A 15 -9.72 -2.54 -2.39
CA TYR A 15 -10.78 -1.55 -2.56
C TYR A 15 -11.36 -1.59 -3.98
N CYS A 16 -10.49 -1.66 -4.99
CA CYS A 16 -10.88 -1.66 -6.39
C CYS A 16 -11.24 -3.05 -6.94
N ASP A 17 -10.96 -4.13 -6.20
CA ASP A 17 -11.25 -5.51 -6.63
C ASP A 17 -12.76 -5.83 -6.67
N ASP A 18 -13.11 -6.86 -7.43
CA ASP A 18 -14.48 -7.37 -7.60
C ASP A 18 -14.55 -8.91 -7.62
N ARG A 19 -13.43 -9.61 -7.40
CA ARG A 19 -13.36 -11.08 -7.43
C ARG A 19 -14.23 -11.68 -6.32
N PRO A 20 -15.18 -12.59 -6.64
CA PRO A 20 -16.09 -13.16 -5.64
C PRO A 20 -15.38 -13.88 -4.48
N GLY A 21 -14.20 -14.47 -4.73
CA GLY A 21 -13.40 -15.15 -3.71
C GLY A 21 -12.82 -14.23 -2.62
N LEU A 22 -12.83 -12.91 -2.85
CA LEU A 22 -12.28 -11.90 -1.94
C LEU A 22 -13.37 -11.00 -1.35
N ALA A 23 -14.66 -11.35 -1.51
CA ALA A 23 -15.77 -10.47 -1.15
C ALA A 23 -15.72 -9.96 0.31
N GLY A 24 -15.25 -10.78 1.25
CA GLY A 24 -15.09 -10.40 2.64
C GLY A 24 -14.02 -9.32 2.86
N ASP A 25 -12.86 -9.47 2.22
CA ASP A 25 -11.74 -8.53 2.33
C ASP A 25 -12.05 -7.23 1.58
N ILE A 26 -12.70 -7.31 0.41
CA ILE A 26 -13.20 -6.16 -0.34
C ILE A 26 -14.18 -5.36 0.52
N ALA A 27 -15.18 -6.02 1.11
CA ALA A 27 -16.20 -5.36 1.93
C ALA A 27 -15.58 -4.69 3.16
N ARG A 28 -14.67 -5.39 3.86
CA ARG A 28 -13.95 -4.82 5.01
C ARG A 28 -13.09 -3.62 4.62
N THR A 29 -12.36 -3.72 3.51
CA THR A 29 -11.48 -2.66 3.02
C THR A 29 -12.28 -1.42 2.64
N ARG A 30 -13.40 -1.59 1.91
CA ARG A 30 -14.29 -0.47 1.56
C ARG A 30 -14.92 0.16 2.80
N GLN A 31 -15.39 -0.65 3.76
CA GLN A 31 -15.93 -0.12 5.01
C GLN A 31 -14.90 0.75 5.73
N TRP A 32 -13.68 0.25 5.91
CA TRP A 32 -12.63 1.03 6.57
C TRP A 32 -12.31 2.30 5.76
N TRP A 33 -12.14 2.19 4.45
CA TRP A 33 -11.76 3.30 3.58
C TRP A 33 -12.79 4.43 3.52
N ASP A 34 -14.07 4.07 3.44
CA ASP A 34 -15.17 5.01 3.23
C ASP A 34 -15.69 5.60 4.55
N VAL A 35 -15.60 4.85 5.65
CA VAL A 35 -16.21 5.23 6.93
C VAL A 35 -15.16 5.62 7.97
N GLU A 36 -14.08 4.85 8.12
CA GLU A 36 -13.17 4.94 9.27
C GLU A 36 -11.89 5.73 8.94
N ARG A 37 -11.46 5.76 7.67
CA ARG A 37 -10.24 6.43 7.21
C ARG A 37 -10.16 7.90 7.62
N GLY A 38 -11.30 8.58 7.73
CA GLY A 38 -11.40 9.98 8.15
C GLY A 38 -10.83 10.25 9.56
N ASP A 39 -10.76 9.21 10.40
CA ASP A 39 -10.21 9.30 11.75
C ASP A 39 -8.67 9.24 11.78
N TYR A 40 -8.03 9.04 10.62
CA TYR A 40 -6.58 8.88 10.50
C TYR A 40 -5.95 9.93 9.57
N GLU A 41 -4.65 10.14 9.76
CA GLU A 41 -3.77 10.76 8.78
C GLU A 41 -3.10 9.65 7.97
N CYS A 42 -3.48 9.52 6.70
CA CYS A 42 -3.07 8.42 5.83
C CYS A 42 -1.91 8.85 4.93
N PHE A 43 -0.91 7.98 4.80
CA PHE A 43 0.28 8.21 3.98
C PHE A 43 0.58 6.99 3.11
N ILE A 44 1.19 7.23 1.94
CA ILE A 44 1.77 6.18 1.08
C ILE A 44 3.25 6.47 0.86
N SER A 45 3.98 5.59 0.17
CA SER A 45 5.32 5.89 -0.35
C SER A 45 5.35 5.67 -1.88
N PRO A 46 6.44 6.08 -2.57
CA PRO A 46 6.64 5.73 -3.97
C PRO A 46 6.54 4.24 -4.27
N VAL A 47 6.88 3.36 -3.32
CA VAL A 47 6.77 1.90 -3.47
C VAL A 47 5.35 1.49 -3.83
N VAL A 48 4.35 2.05 -3.12
CA VAL A 48 2.93 1.73 -3.37
C VAL A 48 2.50 2.17 -4.77
N LEU A 49 2.99 3.33 -5.23
CA LEU A 49 2.70 3.82 -6.58
C LEU A 49 3.34 2.91 -7.64
N ASP A 50 4.59 2.51 -7.42
CA ASP A 50 5.32 1.62 -8.33
C ASP A 50 4.65 0.24 -8.41
N GLU A 51 4.21 -0.32 -7.28
CA GLU A 51 3.52 -1.60 -7.25
C GLU A 51 2.13 -1.54 -7.89
N LEU A 52 1.34 -0.50 -7.61
CA LEU A 52 0.06 -0.28 -8.29
C LEU A 52 0.24 -0.09 -9.80
N ALA A 53 1.28 0.62 -10.21
CA ALA A 53 1.64 0.79 -11.62
C ALA A 53 2.28 -0.46 -12.24
N SER A 54 2.75 -1.40 -11.42
CA SER A 54 3.34 -2.64 -11.91
C SER A 54 2.25 -3.57 -12.44
N GLY A 55 2.39 -3.95 -13.71
CA GLY A 55 1.48 -4.87 -14.39
C GLY A 55 0.36 -4.19 -15.19
N SER A 56 -0.59 -5.02 -15.65
CA SER A 56 -1.75 -4.61 -16.42
C SER A 56 -2.95 -5.41 -15.94
N TYR A 57 -3.87 -4.73 -15.25
CA TYR A 57 -5.07 -5.34 -14.69
C TYR A 57 -6.24 -4.34 -14.78
N PRO A 58 -7.49 -4.84 -14.84
CA PRO A 58 -8.64 -3.99 -15.18
C PRO A 58 -8.85 -2.79 -14.25
N THR A 59 -8.44 -2.92 -12.98
CA THR A 59 -8.70 -1.95 -11.93
C THR A 59 -7.51 -1.01 -11.65
N GLN A 60 -6.40 -1.13 -12.40
CA GLN A 60 -5.16 -0.39 -12.19
C GLN A 60 -5.36 1.14 -12.13
N ALA A 61 -6.04 1.69 -13.14
CA ALA A 61 -6.31 3.12 -13.20
C ALA A 61 -7.15 3.59 -12.00
N ALA A 62 -8.10 2.77 -11.55
CA ALA A 62 -8.93 3.08 -10.39
C ALA A 62 -8.11 3.08 -9.09
N CYS A 63 -7.19 2.13 -8.92
CA CYS A 63 -6.30 2.10 -7.75
C CYS A 63 -5.41 3.35 -7.67
N LEU A 64 -4.80 3.76 -8.80
CA LEU A 64 -3.94 4.94 -8.84
C LEU A 64 -4.72 6.23 -8.54
N VAL A 65 -5.93 6.38 -9.10
CA VAL A 65 -6.83 7.51 -8.80
C VAL A 65 -7.24 7.52 -7.33
N LEU A 66 -7.48 6.36 -6.73
CA LEU A 66 -7.90 6.24 -5.33
C LEU A 66 -6.87 6.83 -4.36
N VAL A 67 -5.59 6.64 -4.64
CA VAL A 67 -4.49 7.05 -3.74
C VAL A 67 -3.86 8.39 -4.12
N GLU A 68 -4.25 8.99 -5.26
CA GLU A 68 -3.64 10.22 -5.81
C GLU A 68 -3.65 11.40 -4.80
N ALA A 69 -4.68 11.50 -3.97
CA ALA A 69 -4.82 12.57 -2.99
C ALA A 69 -4.06 12.30 -1.66
N LEU A 70 -3.45 11.12 -1.48
CA LEU A 70 -2.74 10.78 -0.26
C LEU A 70 -1.32 11.39 -0.25
N PRO A 71 -0.88 11.99 0.87
CA PRO A 71 0.50 12.42 1.04
C PRO A 71 1.50 11.27 0.84
N VAL A 72 2.55 11.56 0.05
CA VAL A 72 3.63 10.61 -0.26
C VAL A 72 4.82 10.87 0.66
N LEU A 73 5.24 9.84 1.40
CA LEU A 73 6.46 9.84 2.20
C LEU A 73 7.66 9.54 1.31
N GLY A 74 8.64 10.44 1.33
CA GLY A 74 9.91 10.24 0.63
C GLY A 74 10.67 9.05 1.19
N ILE A 75 11.36 8.32 0.32
CA ILE A 75 12.26 7.23 0.70
C ILE A 75 13.65 7.82 0.88
N GLU A 76 14.08 7.90 2.14
CA GLU A 76 15.41 8.40 2.48
C GLU A 76 16.47 7.31 2.32
N PRO A 77 17.75 7.67 2.05
CA PRO A 77 18.83 6.68 1.92
C PRO A 77 18.94 5.70 3.10
N GLY A 78 18.70 6.18 4.33
CA GLY A 78 18.71 5.33 5.52
C GLY A 78 17.63 4.25 5.54
N VAL A 79 16.48 4.48 4.89
CA VAL A 79 15.42 3.46 4.75
C VAL A 79 15.91 2.34 3.84
N LEU A 80 16.57 2.68 2.73
CA LEU A 80 17.13 1.71 1.79
C LEU A 80 18.24 0.86 2.44
N GLU A 81 19.10 1.49 3.25
CA GLU A 81 20.14 0.78 4.00
C GLU A 81 19.55 -0.22 5.00
N ILE A 82 18.47 0.15 5.70
CA ILE A 82 17.78 -0.74 6.65
C ILE A 82 17.10 -1.89 5.91
N ALA A 83 16.37 -1.61 4.83
CA ALA A 83 15.72 -2.63 4.00
C ALA A 83 16.74 -3.66 3.47
N GLU A 84 17.89 -3.18 2.99
CA GLU A 84 18.97 -4.07 2.54
C GLU A 84 19.55 -4.90 3.69
N ALA A 85 19.71 -4.31 4.87
CA ALA A 85 20.16 -5.05 6.05
C ALA A 85 19.16 -6.16 6.45
N TYR A 86 17.85 -5.91 6.34
CA TYR A 86 16.82 -6.92 6.57
C TYR A 86 16.91 -8.05 5.57
N ARG A 87 17.07 -7.73 4.28
CA ARG A 87 17.24 -8.72 3.22
C ARG A 87 18.50 -9.56 3.43
N ALA A 88 19.65 -8.92 3.61
CA ALA A 88 20.93 -9.59 3.80
C ALA A 88 20.96 -10.52 5.02
N ARG A 89 20.19 -10.19 6.07
CA ARG A 89 20.05 -10.99 7.29
C ARG A 89 18.88 -11.97 7.25
N ARG A 90 18.17 -12.10 6.12
CA ARG A 90 17.00 -12.96 5.94
C ARG A 90 15.89 -12.68 6.98
N MET A 91 15.74 -11.41 7.36
CA MET A 91 14.66 -10.94 8.25
C MET A 91 13.37 -10.68 7.47
N MET A 92 13.47 -10.48 6.15
CA MET A 92 12.36 -10.34 5.22
C MET A 92 12.53 -11.31 4.04
N PRO A 93 11.43 -11.72 3.38
CA PRO A 93 11.48 -12.50 2.14
C PRO A 93 12.31 -11.81 1.05
N GLU A 94 12.89 -12.60 0.15
CA GLU A 94 13.59 -12.06 -1.03
C GLU A 94 12.60 -11.60 -2.13
N ASP A 95 11.37 -12.08 -2.10
CA ASP A 95 10.32 -11.77 -3.07
C ASP A 95 8.96 -11.60 -2.36
N PRO A 96 8.26 -10.46 -2.53
CA PRO A 96 8.75 -9.23 -3.16
C PRO A 96 9.76 -8.49 -2.27
N ALA A 97 10.90 -8.11 -2.82
CA ALA A 97 11.96 -7.41 -2.07
C ALA A 97 11.54 -6.01 -1.60
N ALA A 98 10.57 -5.41 -2.28
CA ALA A 98 10.08 -4.07 -1.99
C ALA A 98 9.35 -3.98 -0.64
N ASP A 99 8.84 -5.11 -0.11
CA ASP A 99 8.15 -5.17 1.18
C ASP A 99 9.01 -4.69 2.35
N ALA A 100 10.34 -4.83 2.25
CA ALA A 100 11.25 -4.37 3.30
C ALA A 100 11.37 -2.82 3.35
N ILE A 101 10.85 -2.11 2.35
CA ILE A 101 10.89 -0.65 2.23
C ILE A 101 9.60 -0.01 2.79
N HIS A 102 8.50 -0.75 2.85
CA HIS A 102 7.26 -0.33 3.53
C HIS A 102 7.48 -0.12 5.04
#